data_AF-A0A7Y3BND2-F1
#
_entry.id   AF-A0A7Y3BND2-F1
#
_cell.length_a   1.000
_cell.length_b   1.000
_cell.length_c   1.000
_cell.angle_alpha   90.00
_cell.angle_beta   90.00
_cell.angle_gamma   90.00
#
_symmetry.space_group_name_H-M   'P 1'
#
loop_
_entity.id
_entity.type
_entity.pdbx_description
1 polymer ?
#
loop_
_entity_poly.entity_id
_entity_poly.type
_entity_poly.pdbx_seq_one_letter_code
_entity_poly.pdbx_strand_id
1 'polypeptide(L)'
;PSSDEFAGLRERFDDYPGVRSIIRIRARRISDSCGYGVPLYDYKGERNQLSRWAEKKGEDGLVKYQRDNNAESLDGLPSLLGDQ
;
A
#
# COMPACT_ATOMS: atom_id res chain seq x y z
N PRO A 1 -8.49 -17.98 17.71
CA PRO A 1 -7.60 -18.12 18.88
C PRO A 1 -7.37 -19.56 19.38
N SER A 2 -8.28 -20.50 19.11
CA SER A 2 -8.21 -21.88 19.64
C SER A 2 -7.41 -22.87 18.78
N SER A 3 -6.73 -22.42 17.71
CA SER A 3 -5.91 -23.30 16.88
C SER A 3 -4.49 -23.45 17.44
N ASP A 4 -3.85 -24.59 17.19
CA ASP A 4 -2.46 -24.84 17.62
C ASP A 4 -1.48 -23.83 17.02
N GLU A 5 -1.70 -23.44 15.76
CA GLU A 5 -0.90 -22.41 15.10
C GLU A 5 -1.00 -21.05 15.80
N PHE A 6 -2.15 -20.73 16.39
CA PHE A 6 -2.32 -19.48 17.13
C PHE A 6 -1.46 -19.45 18.38
N ALA A 7 -1.34 -20.56 19.11
CA ALA A 7 -0.51 -20.64 20.32
C ALA A 7 0.96 -20.35 20.00
N GLY A 8 1.53 -20.99 18.97
CA GLY A 8 2.92 -20.75 18.56
C GLY A 8 3.17 -19.36 17.97
N LEU A 9 2.19 -18.74 17.31
CA LEU A 9 2.32 -17.36 16.83
C LEU A 9 2.17 -16.33 17.95
N ARG A 10 1.34 -16.63 18.96
CA ARG A 10 1.08 -15.75 20.11
C ARG A 10 2.35 -15.43 20.88
N GLU A 11 3.29 -16.36 20.97
CA GLU A 11 4.60 -16.19 21.63
C GLU A 11 5.47 -15.06 21.05
N ARG A 12 5.17 -14.57 19.83
CA ARG A 12 5.93 -13.51 19.16
C ARG A 12 5.49 -12.09 19.51
N PHE A 13 4.49 -11.94 20.38
CA PHE A 13 3.87 -10.66 20.72
C PHE A 13 3.75 -10.49 22.23
N ASP A 14 3.68 -9.24 22.69
CA ASP A 14 3.40 -8.90 24.09
C ASP A 14 2.01 -9.37 24.55
N ASP A 15 1.74 -9.26 25.86
CA ASP A 15 0.44 -9.59 26.41
C ASP A 15 -0.63 -8.52 26.20
N TYR A 16 -1.36 -8.67 25.09
CA TYR A 16 -2.52 -7.87 24.78
C TYR A 16 -3.81 -8.55 25.26
N PRO A 17 -4.60 -7.92 26.14
CA PRO A 17 -5.88 -8.47 26.55
C PRO A 17 -6.85 -8.49 25.36
N GLY A 18 -7.56 -9.62 25.18
CA GLY A 18 -8.64 -9.74 24.21
C GLY A 18 -8.24 -10.06 22.77
N VAL A 19 -7.01 -10.55 22.50
CA VAL A 19 -6.61 -11.00 21.16
C VAL A 19 -7.53 -12.12 20.67
N ARG A 20 -8.19 -11.89 19.52
CA ARG A 20 -9.12 -12.86 18.90
C ARG A 20 -8.49 -13.64 17.74
N SER A 21 -7.53 -13.02 17.04
CA SER A 21 -6.95 -13.53 15.82
C SER A 21 -5.52 -13.02 15.62
N ILE A 22 -4.74 -13.77 14.83
CA ILE A 22 -3.45 -13.36 14.28
C ILE A 22 -3.56 -13.56 12.77
N ILE A 23 -3.30 -12.50 11.98
CA ILE A 23 -3.35 -12.54 10.52
C ILE A 23 -1.93 -12.73 9.99
N ARG A 24 -1.62 -13.91 9.47
CA ARG A 24 -0.31 -14.19 8.85
C ARG A 24 -0.35 -13.94 7.35
N ILE A 25 0.44 -12.97 6.89
CA ILE A 25 0.56 -12.60 5.47
C ILE A 25 1.93 -13.05 4.95
N ARG A 26 1.94 -13.73 3.80
CA ARG A 26 3.18 -13.97 3.03
C ARG A 26 3.21 -12.99 1.86
N ALA A 27 3.97 -11.92 1.99
CA ALA A 27 4.21 -11.00 0.89
C ALA A 27 5.22 -11.62 -0.10
N ARG A 28 4.91 -11.59 -1.40
CA ARG A 28 5.84 -12.01 -2.47
C ARG A 28 6.67 -10.87 -3.03
N ARG A 29 6.18 -9.64 -2.90
CA ARG A 29 6.84 -8.42 -3.36
C ARG A 29 6.53 -7.30 -2.37
N ILE A 30 7.55 -6.51 -2.03
CA ILE A 30 7.44 -5.30 -1.23
C ILE A 30 8.07 -4.20 -2.08
N SER A 31 7.39 -3.07 -2.20
CA SER A 31 7.96 -1.85 -2.77
C SER A 31 8.05 -0.83 -1.66
N ASP A 32 9.21 -0.23 -1.49
CA ASP A 32 9.34 0.99 -0.74
C ASP A 32 8.64 2.11 -1.51
N SER A 33 7.79 2.86 -0.82
CA SER A 33 7.38 4.16 -1.33
C SER A 33 8.33 5.18 -0.73
N CYS A 34 8.82 6.11 -1.55
CA CYS A 34 9.50 7.31 -1.07
C CYS A 34 8.54 8.27 -0.32
N GLY A 35 7.30 7.83 -0.05
CA GLY A 35 6.38 8.50 0.87
C GLY A 35 5.80 9.79 0.31
N TYR A 36 5.60 9.90 -1.01
CA TYR A 36 5.17 11.14 -1.68
C TYR A 36 3.90 11.78 -1.10
N GLY A 37 3.03 10.99 -0.46
CA GLY A 37 1.77 11.46 0.17
C GLY A 37 1.49 10.89 1.56
N VAL A 38 2.43 10.18 2.19
CA VAL A 38 2.27 9.71 3.59
C VAL A 38 3.03 10.68 4.49
N PRO A 39 2.53 11.12 5.65
CA PRO A 39 3.32 11.92 6.58
C PRO A 39 4.59 11.20 7.06
N LEU A 40 5.55 11.96 7.61
CA LEU A 40 6.64 11.36 8.41
C LEU A 40 6.04 10.64 9.64
N TYR A 41 6.78 9.69 10.23
CA TYR A 41 6.35 8.95 11.43
C TYR A 41 5.84 9.91 12.53
N ASP A 42 6.53 11.03 12.73
CA ASP A 42 5.98 12.20 13.39
C ASP A 42 5.29 13.11 12.38
N TYR A 43 4.06 13.53 12.68
CA TYR A 43 3.37 14.52 11.85
C TYR A 43 4.10 15.87 11.91
N LYS A 44 4.77 16.23 10.81
CA LYS A 44 5.47 17.51 10.62
C LYS A 44 4.80 18.39 9.55
N GLY A 45 3.58 18.05 9.16
CA GLY A 45 2.84 18.64 8.05
C GLY A 45 2.69 17.72 6.83
N GLU A 46 1.93 18.19 5.85
CA GLU A 46 1.64 17.46 4.60
C GLU A 46 2.85 17.40 3.67
N ARG A 47 3.07 16.25 3.03
CA ARG A 47 4.01 16.14 1.91
C ARG A 47 3.31 16.53 0.63
N ASN A 48 3.71 17.65 0.03
CA ASN A 48 3.15 18.15 -1.22
C ASN A 48 3.83 17.58 -2.48
N GLN A 49 4.70 16.58 -2.33
CA GLN A 49 5.50 16.05 -3.43
C GLN A 49 4.63 15.37 -4.50
N LEU A 50 3.60 14.62 -4.08
CA LEU A 50 2.62 14.05 -5.01
C LEU A 50 1.87 15.13 -5.78
N SER A 51 1.34 16.14 -5.08
CA SER A 51 0.61 17.24 -5.70
C SER A 51 1.46 18.01 -6.70
N ARG A 52 2.70 18.38 -6.31
CA ARG A 52 3.65 19.06 -7.22
C ARG A 52 4.03 18.20 -8.42
N TRP A 53 4.19 16.89 -8.23
CA TRP A 53 4.45 15.98 -9.35
C TRP A 53 3.27 15.93 -10.32
N ALA A 54 2.03 15.89 -9.79
CA ALA A 54 0.81 15.87 -10.58
C ALA A 54 0.60 17.20 -11.33
N GLU A 55 0.77 18.33 -10.64
CA GLU A 55 0.74 19.68 -11.23
C GLU A 55 1.78 19.82 -12.35
N LYS A 56 3.00 19.33 -12.13
CA LYS A 56 4.06 19.35 -13.14
C LYS A 56 3.76 18.47 -14.35
N LYS A 57 3.05 17.34 -14.16
CA LYS A 57 2.62 16.47 -15.27
C LYS A 57 1.49 17.10 -16.09
N GLY A 58 0.59 17.83 -15.43
CA GLY A 58 -0.64 18.32 -16.05
C GLY A 58 -1.61 17.19 -16.39
N GLU A 59 -2.82 17.55 -16.81
CA GLU A 59 -3.92 16.62 -17.05
C GLU A 59 -3.57 15.55 -18.10
N ASP A 60 -3.14 15.96 -19.29
CA ASP A 60 -2.75 15.03 -20.37
C ASP A 60 -1.58 14.13 -19.95
N GLY A 61 -0.62 14.69 -19.22
CA GLY A 61 0.54 13.95 -18.73
C GLY A 61 0.17 12.90 -17.68
N LEU A 62 -0.86 13.16 -16.86
CA LEU A 62 -1.39 12.20 -15.91
C LEU A 62 -2.16 11.08 -16.61
N VAL A 63 -3.03 11.40 -17.57
CA VAL A 63 -3.74 10.39 -18.37
C VAL A 63 -2.74 9.48 -19.08
N LYS A 64 -1.72 10.06 -19.72
CA LYS A 64 -0.65 9.27 -20.34
C LYS A 64 0.09 8.40 -19.32
N TYR A 65 0.48 8.96 -18.18
CA TYR A 65 1.19 8.20 -17.15
C TYR A 65 0.38 7.00 -16.66
N GLN A 66 -0.92 7.18 -16.42
CA GLN A 66 -1.82 6.12 -15.97
C GLN A 66 -1.96 5.01 -17.02
N ARG A 67 -2.10 5.37 -18.31
CA ARG A 67 -2.10 4.37 -19.39
C ARG A 67 -0.78 3.60 -19.46
N ASP A 68 0.35 4.29 -19.37
CA ASP A 68 1.66 3.67 -19.52
C ASP A 68 2.07 2.80 -18.31
N ASN A 69 1.62 3.14 -17.09
CA ASN A 69 2.14 2.54 -15.84
C ASN A 69 1.07 1.88 -14.96
N ASN A 70 -0.21 2.10 -15.23
CA ASN A 70 -1.33 1.65 -14.39
C ASN A 70 -2.46 1.00 -15.21
N ALA A 71 -2.16 0.49 -16.41
CA ALA A 71 -3.11 -0.26 -17.24
C ALA A 71 -3.38 -1.68 -16.72
N GLU A 72 -2.43 -2.27 -16.00
CA GLU A 72 -2.49 -3.64 -15.49
C GLU A 72 -1.98 -3.67 -14.04
N SER A 73 -2.62 -4.48 -13.21
CA SER A 73 -2.17 -4.73 -11.84
C SER A 73 -0.96 -5.67 -11.82
N LEU A 74 -0.31 -5.79 -10.66
CA LEU A 74 0.85 -6.66 -10.49
C LEU A 74 0.54 -8.15 -10.71
N ASP A 75 -0.73 -8.55 -10.58
CA ASP A 75 -1.25 -9.90 -10.80
C ASP A 75 -1.95 -10.06 -12.16
N GLY A 76 -1.80 -9.08 -13.05
CA GLY A 76 -2.22 -9.17 -14.44
C GLY A 76 -3.70 -8.84 -14.69
N LEU A 77 -4.38 -8.23 -13.72
CA LEU A 77 -5.76 -7.81 -13.87
C LEU A 77 -5.82 -6.45 -14.57
N PRO A 78 -6.77 -6.23 -15.49
CA PRO A 78 -6.94 -4.94 -16.13
C PRO A 78 -7.31 -3.86 -15.12
N SER A 79 -6.85 -2.64 -15.35
CA SER A 79 -7.24 -1.51 -14.52
C SER A 79 -8.68 -1.05 -14.80
N LEU A 80 -9.19 -0.16 -13.94
CA LEU A 80 -10.51 0.45 -14.11
C LEU A 80 -10.63 1.35 -15.35
N LEU A 81 -9.52 1.61 -16.05
CA LEU A 81 -9.48 2.37 -17.29
C LEU A 81 -9.74 1.50 -18.54
N GLY A 82 -10.21 0.25 -18.36
CA GLY A 82 -10.35 -0.76 -19.44
C GLY A 82 -10.96 -0.24 -20.75
N ASP A 83 -10.53 -0.86 -21.86
CA ASP A 83 -10.87 -0.63 -23.28
C ASP A 83 -11.58 0.70 -23.60
N GLN A 84 -10.85 1.82 -23.49
CA GLN A 84 -11.18 3.08 -24.16
C GLN A 84 -10.24 3.36 -25.32
#